data_AF-A0A7X8X5I2-F1
#
_entry.id   AF-A0A7X8X5I2-F1
#
_cell.length_a   1.000
_cell.length_b   1.000
_cell.length_c   1.000
_cell.angle_alpha   90.00
_cell.angle_beta   90.00
_cell.angle_gamma   90.00
#
_symmetry.space_group_name_H-M   'P 1'
#
loop_
_entity.id
_entity.type
_entity.pdbx_description
1 polymer ?
#
loop_
_entity_poly.entity_id
_entity_poly.type
_entity_poly.pdbx_seq_one_letter_code
_entity_poly.pdbx_strand_id
1 'polypeptide(L)'
;LLFNVLGYTRLGIVVGLLGFLSCLGLLFIGQVSLARKVLALVSVLVFPTLSVTLHLKTQPAGVWRALWLFVRTTALSLVGAVLMVGLLADKTFMYTLDRFVGVKLAHVLPLLLIMLIFVFIREKQHNPLRKIIRVLDHPVTVKYLVLLGIMGIVLLIYVMRTGNENAAVPAWELMIRSKLEYLLSVRPRTKEFLIGHPLMILMFFLGYRDKYLPLLLIGVIGQVSVVNTFAHIHTPLVISLIRTFNGMWLGAVLGVILIALFLVWRRIEKYLKTIAAEG
;
A
#
# COMPACT_ATOMS: atom_id res chain seq x y z
N LEU A 1 -4.45 -10.53 -14.35
CA LEU A 1 -3.02 -10.20 -14.05
C LEU A 1 -2.61 -10.66 -12.65
N LEU A 2 -3.21 -10.12 -11.58
CA LEU A 2 -2.87 -10.50 -10.20
C LEU A 2 -2.90 -12.02 -9.96
N PHE A 3 -3.99 -12.68 -10.33
CA PHE A 3 -4.10 -14.14 -10.19
C PHE A 3 -3.08 -14.93 -11.01
N ASN A 4 -2.59 -14.38 -12.13
CA ASN A 4 -1.53 -15.03 -12.92
C ASN A 4 -0.19 -14.96 -12.18
N VAL A 5 0.13 -13.81 -11.58
CA VAL A 5 1.30 -13.65 -10.70
C VAL A 5 1.25 -14.61 -9.51
N LEU A 6 0.05 -14.97 -9.04
CA LEU A 6 -0.17 -15.93 -7.96
C LEU A 6 -0.24 -17.40 -8.41
N GLY A 7 -0.18 -17.69 -9.71
CA GLY A 7 -0.29 -19.06 -10.25
C GLY A 7 -1.72 -19.62 -10.34
N TYR A 8 -2.74 -18.81 -10.09
CA TYR A 8 -4.16 -19.19 -10.14
C TYR A 8 -4.88 -18.66 -11.39
N THR A 9 -4.31 -18.89 -12.57
CA THR A 9 -4.77 -18.29 -13.83
C THR A 9 -6.24 -18.62 -14.14
N ARG A 10 -6.69 -19.86 -13.87
CA ARG A 10 -8.09 -20.28 -14.10
C ARG A 10 -9.07 -19.52 -13.21
N LEU A 11 -8.79 -19.38 -11.92
CA LEU A 11 -9.62 -18.58 -11.00
C LEU A 11 -9.65 -17.11 -11.43
N GLY A 12 -8.53 -16.58 -11.89
CA GLY A 12 -8.45 -15.21 -12.40
C GLY A 12 -9.36 -14.95 -13.60
N ILE A 13 -9.48 -15.92 -14.52
CA ILE A 13 -10.38 -15.82 -15.67
C ILE A 13 -11.84 -15.87 -15.21
N VAL A 14 -12.19 -16.78 -14.30
CA VAL A 14 -13.56 -16.90 -13.77
C VAL A 14 -13.97 -15.63 -13.03
N VAL A 15 -13.14 -15.13 -12.12
CA VAL A 15 -13.41 -13.88 -11.36
C VAL A 15 -13.48 -12.68 -12.31
N GLY A 16 -12.61 -12.62 -13.33
CA GLY A 16 -12.65 -11.58 -14.36
C GLY A 16 -13.94 -11.59 -15.17
N LEU A 17 -14.38 -12.77 -15.61
CA LEU A 17 -15.65 -12.95 -16.34
C LEU A 17 -16.85 -12.58 -15.47
N LEU A 18 -16.90 -13.05 -14.21
CA LEU A 18 -17.97 -12.71 -13.28
C LEU A 18 -18.03 -11.20 -13.00
N GLY A 19 -16.87 -10.56 -12.81
CA GLY A 19 -16.78 -9.12 -12.64
C GLY A 19 -17.25 -8.34 -13.87
N PHE A 20 -16.88 -8.80 -15.07
CA PHE A 20 -17.34 -8.23 -16.33
C PHE A 20 -18.85 -8.37 -16.51
N LEU A 21 -19.41 -9.56 -16.28
CA LEU A 21 -20.85 -9.82 -16.35
C LEU A 21 -21.63 -9.01 -15.32
N SER A 22 -21.11 -8.88 -14.10
CA SER A 22 -21.72 -8.05 -13.06
C SER A 22 -21.73 -6.57 -13.45
N CYS A 23 -20.63 -6.08 -14.04
CA CYS A 23 -20.58 -4.71 -14.54
C CYS A 23 -21.55 -4.48 -15.70
N LEU A 24 -21.64 -5.43 -16.65
CA LEU A 24 -22.62 -5.37 -17.73
C LEU A 24 -24.05 -5.35 -17.18
N GLY A 25 -24.37 -6.23 -16.23
CA GLY A 25 -25.68 -6.27 -15.58
C GLY A 25 -26.06 -4.94 -14.94
N LEU A 26 -25.12 -4.30 -14.21
CA LEU A 26 -25.35 -2.98 -13.63
C LEU A 26 -25.58 -1.89 -14.68
N LEU A 27 -24.89 -1.96 -15.82
CA LEU A 27 -25.11 -1.05 -16.94
C LEU A 27 -26.49 -1.27 -17.58
N PHE A 28 -26.91 -2.53 -17.76
CA PHE A 28 -28.24 -2.87 -18.29
C PHE A 28 -29.39 -2.41 -17.39
N ILE A 29 -29.22 -2.45 -16.06
CA ILE A 29 -30.21 -1.98 -15.07
C ILE A 29 -30.21 -0.44 -14.98
N GLY A 30 -29.34 0.26 -15.71
CA GLY A 30 -29.25 1.72 -15.70
C GLY A 30 -28.49 2.30 -14.50
N GLN A 31 -27.87 1.46 -13.65
CA GLN A 31 -27.07 1.90 -12.50
C GLN A 31 -25.62 2.24 -12.87
N VAL A 32 -25.46 3.16 -13.83
CA VAL A 32 -24.16 3.55 -14.40
C VAL A 32 -23.20 4.12 -13.34
N SER A 33 -23.73 4.91 -12.40
CA SER A 33 -22.93 5.50 -11.31
C SER A 33 -22.33 4.43 -10.39
N LEU A 34 -23.12 3.40 -10.04
CA LEU A 34 -22.66 2.29 -9.22
C LEU A 34 -21.61 1.47 -9.96
N ALA A 35 -21.83 1.15 -11.24
CA ALA A 35 -20.87 0.43 -12.07
C ALA A 35 -19.51 1.16 -12.11
N ARG A 36 -19.50 2.49 -12.33
CA ARG A 36 -18.28 3.31 -12.31
C ARG A 36 -17.56 3.25 -10.96
N LYS A 37 -18.29 3.37 -9.84
CA LYS A 37 -17.71 3.26 -8.48
C LYS A 37 -17.09 1.88 -8.22
N VAL A 38 -17.76 0.81 -8.63
CA VAL A 38 -17.26 -0.56 -8.46
C VAL A 38 -15.99 -0.76 -9.27
N LEU A 39 -15.97 -0.36 -10.54
CA LEU A 39 -14.78 -0.45 -11.39
C LEU A 39 -13.62 0.40 -10.85
N ALA A 40 -13.92 1.62 -10.38
CA ALA A 40 -12.93 2.49 -9.77
C ALA A 40 -12.33 1.87 -8.51
N LEU A 41 -13.16 1.27 -7.65
CA LEU A 41 -12.70 0.54 -6.47
C LEU A 41 -11.80 -0.63 -6.87
N VAL A 42 -12.24 -1.49 -7.81
CA VAL A 42 -11.45 -2.63 -8.30
C VAL A 42 -10.09 -2.18 -8.82
N SER A 43 -10.03 -1.08 -9.57
CA SER A 43 -8.77 -0.52 -10.07
C SER A 43 -7.81 -0.16 -8.92
N VAL A 44 -8.28 0.60 -7.93
CA VAL A 44 -7.48 1.04 -6.79
C VAL A 44 -7.08 -0.12 -5.87
N LEU A 45 -7.80 -1.23 -5.90
CA LEU A 45 -7.45 -2.45 -5.17
C LEU A 45 -6.40 -3.29 -5.90
N VAL A 46 -6.61 -3.53 -7.20
CA VAL A 46 -5.82 -4.48 -7.98
C VAL A 46 -4.42 -3.92 -8.26
N PHE A 47 -4.28 -2.66 -8.66
CA PHE A 47 -3.00 -2.14 -9.13
C PHE A 47 -1.94 -1.96 -8.02
N PRO A 48 -2.24 -1.38 -6.85
CA PRO A 48 -1.30 -1.37 -5.72
C PRO A 48 -0.91 -2.79 -5.28
N THR A 49 -1.89 -3.68 -5.15
CA THR A 49 -1.65 -5.08 -4.75
C THR A 49 -0.77 -5.82 -5.77
N LEU A 50 -1.08 -5.66 -7.07
CA LEU A 50 -0.31 -6.23 -8.17
C LEU A 50 1.12 -5.67 -8.20
N SER A 51 1.28 -4.36 -8.03
CA SER A 51 2.59 -3.73 -8.12
C SER A 51 3.55 -4.25 -7.06
N VAL A 52 3.08 -4.39 -5.82
CA VAL A 52 3.89 -4.88 -4.70
C VAL A 52 4.18 -6.36 -4.86
N THR A 53 3.18 -7.17 -5.22
CA THR A 53 3.36 -8.62 -5.40
C THR A 53 4.31 -8.96 -6.55
N LEU A 54 4.27 -8.20 -7.64
CA LEU A 54 5.14 -8.40 -8.80
C LEU A 54 6.61 -8.04 -8.50
N HIS A 55 6.84 -6.93 -7.81
CA HIS A 55 8.19 -6.37 -7.62
C HIS A 55 8.89 -6.86 -6.36
N LEU A 56 8.15 -7.20 -5.31
CA LEU A 56 8.76 -7.63 -4.05
C LEU A 56 9.25 -9.08 -4.16
N LYS A 57 10.57 -9.27 -4.18
CA LYS A 57 11.22 -10.60 -4.24
C LYS A 57 11.78 -11.00 -2.87
N THR A 58 12.06 -12.29 -2.69
CA THR A 58 12.70 -12.84 -1.48
C THR A 58 14.19 -12.48 -1.40
N GLN A 59 14.84 -12.30 -2.56
CA GLN A 59 16.24 -11.91 -2.63
C GLN A 59 16.41 -10.43 -2.30
N PRO A 60 17.43 -10.06 -1.49
CA PRO A 60 17.76 -8.67 -1.24
C PRO A 60 18.21 -7.99 -2.53
N ALA A 61 17.95 -6.70 -2.64
CA ALA A 61 18.38 -5.87 -3.76
C ALA A 61 19.41 -4.83 -3.29
N GLY A 62 20.36 -4.46 -4.16
CA GLY A 62 21.21 -3.30 -3.91
C GLY A 62 20.39 -2.00 -3.84
N VAL A 63 20.93 -0.95 -3.22
CA VAL A 63 20.24 0.33 -2.99
C VAL A 63 19.64 0.92 -4.28
N TRP A 64 20.43 0.97 -5.36
CA TRP A 64 19.96 1.46 -6.66
C TRP A 64 18.81 0.63 -7.23
N ARG A 65 18.87 -0.69 -7.09
CA ARG A 65 17.82 -1.58 -7.55
C ARG A 65 16.56 -1.45 -6.69
N ALA A 66 16.70 -1.22 -5.38
CA ALA A 66 15.58 -0.98 -4.47
C ALA A 66 14.84 0.33 -4.82
N LEU A 67 15.57 1.40 -5.12
CA LEU A 67 15.00 2.66 -5.62
C LEU A 67 14.29 2.47 -6.96
N TRP A 68 14.89 1.73 -7.89
CA TRP A 68 14.26 1.44 -9.18
C TRP A 68 12.98 0.62 -9.05
N LEU A 69 12.98 -0.40 -8.18
CA LEU A 69 11.79 -1.20 -7.86
C LEU A 69 10.70 -0.35 -7.21
N PHE A 70 11.08 0.60 -6.35
CA PHE A 70 10.15 1.55 -5.76
C PHE A 70 9.46 2.41 -6.82
N VAL A 71 10.23 3.04 -7.72
CA VAL A 71 9.67 3.85 -8.82
C VAL A 71 8.74 3.02 -9.70
N ARG A 72 9.14 1.80 -10.09
CA ARG A 72 8.29 0.89 -10.89
C ARG A 72 7.01 0.49 -10.16
N THR A 73 7.09 0.24 -8.86
CA THR A 73 5.93 -0.12 -8.03
C THR A 73 4.93 1.03 -7.96
N THR A 74 5.43 2.26 -7.77
CA THR A 74 4.58 3.45 -7.74
C THR A 74 4.00 3.79 -9.11
N ALA A 75 4.78 3.70 -10.19
CA ALA A 75 4.28 3.90 -11.55
C ALA A 75 3.15 2.92 -11.89
N LEU A 76 3.29 1.63 -11.54
CA LEU A 76 2.25 0.65 -11.78
C LEU A 76 1.01 0.87 -10.89
N SER A 77 1.19 1.34 -9.66
CA SER A 77 0.08 1.74 -8.78
C SER A 77 -0.70 2.93 -9.35
N LEU A 78 0.02 3.91 -9.94
CA LEU A 78 -0.58 5.09 -10.57
C LEU A 78 -1.45 4.76 -11.78
N VAL A 79 -1.18 3.66 -12.51
CA VAL A 79 -2.10 3.18 -13.55
C VAL A 79 -3.50 2.96 -12.98
N GLY A 80 -3.60 2.38 -11.79
CA GLY A 80 -4.88 2.20 -11.10
C GLY A 80 -5.55 3.52 -10.73
N ALA A 81 -4.75 4.52 -10.34
CA ALA A 81 -5.20 5.87 -10.06
C ALA A 81 -5.77 6.58 -11.30
N VAL A 82 -5.07 6.50 -12.43
CA VAL A 82 -5.49 7.10 -13.70
C VAL A 82 -6.80 6.48 -14.19
N LEU A 83 -6.93 5.15 -14.13
CA LEU A 83 -8.17 4.45 -14.49
C LEU A 83 -9.34 4.88 -13.60
N MET A 84 -9.11 4.96 -12.28
CA MET A 84 -10.12 5.42 -11.32
C MET A 84 -10.57 6.85 -11.62
N VAL A 85 -9.62 7.77 -11.86
CA VAL A 85 -9.92 9.16 -12.23
C VAL A 85 -10.73 9.21 -13.52
N GLY A 86 -10.34 8.48 -14.56
CA GLY A 86 -11.07 8.44 -15.83
C GLY A 86 -12.51 7.92 -15.68
N LEU A 87 -12.70 6.90 -14.85
CA LEU A 87 -14.04 6.33 -14.57
C LEU A 87 -14.94 7.27 -13.78
N LEU A 88 -14.36 8.15 -12.96
CA LEU A 88 -15.08 9.11 -12.11
C LEU A 88 -15.00 10.56 -12.63
N ALA A 89 -14.50 10.78 -13.85
CA ALA A 89 -14.42 12.09 -14.50
C ALA A 89 -15.81 12.56 -15.00
N ASP A 90 -16.77 12.63 -14.08
CA ASP A 90 -18.13 13.10 -14.32
C ASP A 90 -18.42 14.29 -13.41
N LYS A 91 -19.21 15.26 -13.90
CA LYS A 91 -19.59 16.46 -13.14
C LYS A 91 -20.18 16.09 -11.78
N THR A 92 -20.95 15.00 -11.71
CA THR A 92 -21.60 14.51 -10.49
C THR A 92 -20.59 14.14 -9.40
N PHE A 93 -19.47 13.52 -9.76
CA PHE A 93 -18.40 13.14 -8.84
C PHE A 93 -17.46 14.31 -8.52
N MET A 94 -17.16 15.14 -9.51
CA MET A 94 -16.28 16.31 -9.36
C MET A 94 -16.88 17.37 -8.44
N TYR A 95 -18.19 17.64 -8.54
CA TYR A 95 -18.91 18.55 -7.65
C TYR A 95 -19.28 17.92 -6.30
N THR A 96 -18.81 16.71 -6.01
CA THR A 96 -19.06 16.01 -4.73
C THR A 96 -20.55 15.73 -4.46
N LEU A 97 -21.41 15.80 -5.49
CA LEU A 97 -22.84 15.48 -5.40
C LEU A 97 -23.05 13.99 -5.11
N ASP A 98 -22.13 13.15 -5.60
CA ASP A 98 -22.05 11.74 -5.25
C ASP A 98 -20.63 11.39 -4.80
N ARG A 99 -20.43 11.10 -3.50
CA ARG A 99 -19.10 10.81 -2.95
C ARG A 99 -18.69 9.37 -3.25
N PHE A 100 -17.41 9.17 -3.58
CA PHE A 100 -16.82 7.84 -3.65
C PHE A 100 -16.72 7.23 -2.24
N VAL A 101 -17.74 6.47 -1.83
CA VAL A 101 -17.80 5.78 -0.52
C VAL A 101 -16.66 4.76 -0.37
N GLY A 102 -16.11 4.28 -1.49
CA GLY A 102 -15.02 3.31 -1.56
C GLY A 102 -13.67 3.80 -1.03
N VAL A 103 -13.49 5.08 -0.70
CA VAL A 103 -12.22 5.63 -0.17
C VAL A 103 -11.74 4.87 1.07
N LYS A 104 -12.62 4.57 2.02
CA LYS A 104 -12.22 3.85 3.25
C LYS A 104 -11.82 2.40 2.94
N LEU A 105 -12.59 1.73 2.08
CA LEU A 105 -12.29 0.36 1.65
C LEU A 105 -10.98 0.30 0.86
N ALA A 106 -10.71 1.29 0.02
CA ALA A 106 -9.48 1.43 -0.75
C ALA A 106 -8.22 1.56 0.13
N HIS A 107 -8.33 1.95 1.40
CA HIS A 107 -7.20 1.95 2.31
C HIS A 107 -6.94 0.59 2.94
N VAL A 108 -8.00 -0.08 3.40
CA VAL A 108 -7.89 -1.30 4.22
C VAL A 108 -7.69 -2.54 3.35
N LEU A 109 -8.44 -2.63 2.26
CA LEU A 109 -8.56 -3.87 1.52
C LEU A 109 -7.27 -4.25 0.77
N PRO A 110 -6.47 -3.32 0.17
CA PRO A 110 -5.17 -3.69 -0.39
C PRO A 110 -4.18 -4.22 0.66
N LEU A 111 -4.21 -3.66 1.87
CA LEU A 111 -3.38 -4.14 2.99
C LEU A 111 -3.78 -5.57 3.38
N LEU A 112 -5.08 -5.82 3.50
CA LEU A 112 -5.62 -7.15 3.78
C LEU A 112 -5.25 -8.16 2.68
N LEU A 113 -5.38 -7.77 1.41
CA LEU A 113 -5.01 -8.61 0.27
C LEU A 113 -3.51 -8.93 0.26
N ILE A 114 -2.64 -7.95 0.51
CA ILE A 114 -1.20 -8.19 0.59
C ILE A 114 -0.85 -9.10 1.77
N MET A 115 -1.45 -8.87 2.93
CA MET A 115 -1.30 -9.77 4.07
C MET A 115 -1.67 -11.21 3.70
N LEU A 116 -2.84 -11.39 3.08
CA LEU A 116 -3.33 -12.71 2.68
C LEU A 116 -2.40 -13.37 1.65
N ILE A 117 -1.95 -12.61 0.64
CA ILE A 117 -1.09 -13.12 -0.42
C ILE A 117 0.26 -13.59 0.14
N PHE A 118 0.89 -12.79 0.99
CA PHE A 118 2.24 -13.08 1.47
C PHE A 118 2.25 -14.14 2.58
N VAL A 119 1.22 -14.22 3.42
CA VAL A 119 1.08 -15.25 4.46
C VAL A 119 0.63 -16.59 3.87
N PHE A 120 -0.37 -16.59 3.00
CA PHE A 120 -1.04 -17.83 2.58
C PHE A 120 -0.58 -18.34 1.22
N ILE A 121 -0.36 -17.46 0.25
CA ILE A 121 -0.23 -17.83 -1.16
C ILE A 121 1.24 -17.94 -1.60
N ARG A 122 2.14 -17.13 -1.03
CA ARG A 122 3.54 -17.09 -1.47
C ARG A 122 4.40 -18.23 -0.91
N GLU A 123 3.99 -18.84 0.19
CA GLU A 123 4.59 -20.08 0.66
C GLU A 123 4.22 -21.20 -0.31
N LYS A 124 5.22 -21.84 -0.93
CA LYS A 124 5.07 -22.94 -1.92
C LYS A 124 4.50 -24.23 -1.30
N GLN A 125 3.43 -24.18 -0.51
CA GLN A 125 2.67 -25.38 -0.19
C GLN A 125 1.58 -25.59 -1.24
N HIS A 126 1.65 -26.75 -1.90
CA HIS A 126 0.86 -27.14 -3.07
C HIS A 126 -0.67 -27.19 -2.87
N ASN A 127 -1.22 -26.88 -1.69
CA ASN A 127 -2.65 -26.92 -1.43
C ASN A 127 -3.12 -25.80 -0.47
N PRO A 128 -3.80 -24.75 -0.96
CA PRO A 128 -4.27 -23.63 -0.13
C PRO A 128 -5.32 -24.06 0.90
N LEU A 129 -6.20 -25.02 0.56
CA LEU A 129 -7.27 -25.51 1.45
C LEU A 129 -6.72 -26.27 2.67
N ARG A 130 -5.73 -27.15 2.48
CA ARG A 130 -5.07 -27.87 3.58
C ARG A 130 -4.21 -26.97 4.47
N LYS A 131 -3.88 -25.76 4.01
CA LYS A 131 -3.18 -24.75 4.79
C LYS A 131 -4.15 -23.90 5.60
N ILE A 132 -5.33 -23.57 5.09
CA ILE A 132 -6.38 -22.91 5.89
C ILE A 132 -6.72 -23.76 7.11
N ILE A 133 -6.94 -25.07 6.90
CA ILE A 133 -7.19 -26.01 7.99
C ILE A 133 -5.99 -26.11 8.93
N ARG A 134 -4.75 -26.24 8.42
CA ARG A 134 -3.54 -26.25 9.26
C ARG A 134 -3.22 -24.94 9.97
N VAL A 135 -3.66 -23.79 9.47
CA VAL A 135 -3.51 -22.48 10.13
C VAL A 135 -4.58 -22.31 11.20
N LEU A 136 -5.78 -22.84 10.98
CA LEU A 136 -6.82 -22.94 12.01
C LEU A 136 -6.43 -23.92 13.13
N ASP A 137 -5.75 -25.02 12.78
CA ASP A 137 -5.25 -26.05 13.70
C ASP A 137 -3.87 -25.72 14.29
N HIS A 138 -3.17 -24.70 13.77
CA HIS A 138 -1.90 -24.29 14.36
C HIS A 138 -2.20 -23.56 15.67
N PRO A 139 -1.53 -23.89 16.78
CA PRO A 139 -1.62 -23.07 17.98
C PRO A 139 -1.08 -21.69 17.60
N VAL A 140 -1.98 -20.74 17.37
CA VAL A 140 -1.64 -19.36 17.08
C VAL A 140 -0.87 -18.90 18.29
N THR A 141 0.45 -18.80 18.17
CA THR A 141 1.30 -18.36 19.27
C THR A 141 0.76 -16.99 19.68
N VAL A 142 0.45 -16.79 20.96
CA VAL A 142 -0.22 -15.57 21.47
C VAL A 142 0.43 -14.29 20.92
N LYS A 143 1.74 -14.34 20.64
CA LYS A 143 2.52 -13.31 19.94
C LYS A 143 1.95 -12.87 18.58
N TYR A 144 1.51 -13.78 17.71
CA TYR A 144 0.93 -13.44 16.40
C TYR A 144 -0.47 -12.85 16.52
N LEU A 145 -1.28 -13.35 17.46
CA LEU A 145 -2.62 -12.81 17.73
C LEU A 145 -2.53 -11.38 18.29
N VAL A 146 -1.58 -11.14 19.22
CA VAL A 146 -1.29 -9.82 19.79
C VAL A 146 -0.76 -8.87 18.71
N LEU A 147 0.17 -9.32 17.85
CA LEU A 147 0.70 -8.51 16.75
C LEU A 147 -0.40 -8.11 15.76
N LEU A 148 -1.29 -9.05 15.41
CA LEU A 148 -2.42 -8.81 14.51
C LEU A 148 -3.46 -7.88 15.16
N GLY A 149 -3.72 -8.02 16.46
CA GLY A 149 -4.56 -7.11 17.24
C GLY A 149 -4.01 -5.68 17.30
N ILE A 150 -2.73 -5.52 17.64
CA ILE A 150 -2.05 -4.20 17.65
C ILE A 150 -2.08 -3.58 16.25
N MET A 151 -1.78 -4.35 15.21
CA MET A 151 -1.81 -3.88 13.83
C MET A 151 -3.23 -3.51 13.38
N GLY A 152 -4.24 -4.26 13.83
CA GLY A 152 -5.65 -3.94 13.65
C GLY A 152 -6.03 -2.61 14.29
N ILE A 153 -5.62 -2.36 15.53
CA ILE A 153 -5.85 -1.10 16.24
C ILE A 153 -5.16 0.07 15.52
N VAL A 154 -3.89 -0.08 15.13
CA VAL A 154 -3.14 0.94 14.38
C VAL A 154 -3.82 1.24 13.05
N LEU A 155 -4.28 0.22 12.34
CA LEU A 155 -5.01 0.37 11.07
C LEU A 155 -6.36 1.06 11.28
N LEU A 156 -7.06 0.75 12.36
CA LEU A 156 -8.37 1.32 12.69
C LEU A 156 -8.24 2.80 13.06
N ILE A 157 -7.29 3.16 13.92
CA ILE A 157 -6.94 4.56 14.23
C ILE A 157 -6.52 5.30 12.96
N TYR A 158 -5.73 4.65 12.09
CA TYR A 158 -5.30 5.22 10.82
C TYR A 158 -6.49 5.54 9.91
N VAL A 159 -7.44 4.61 9.73
CA VAL A 159 -8.65 4.80 8.91
C VAL A 159 -9.55 5.88 9.52
N MET A 160 -9.73 5.89 10.84
CA MET A 160 -10.57 6.90 11.51
C MET A 160 -9.98 8.31 11.42
N ARG A 161 -8.66 8.47 11.40
CA ARG A 161 -7.99 9.76 11.19
C ARG A 161 -7.87 10.14 9.70
N THR A 162 -8.21 9.24 8.77
CA THR A 162 -8.11 9.52 7.34
C THR A 162 -9.43 10.11 6.83
N GLY A 163 -9.38 11.38 6.41
CA GLY A 163 -10.56 12.15 6.00
C GLY A 163 -11.16 13.04 7.10
N ASN A 164 -10.57 13.03 8.31
CA ASN A 164 -10.95 13.94 9.40
C ASN A 164 -9.79 14.93 9.66
N GLU A 165 -9.69 15.96 8.82
CA GLU A 165 -8.57 16.92 8.86
C GLU A 165 -8.52 17.75 10.17
N ASN A 166 -9.58 17.73 10.97
CA ASN A 166 -9.75 18.51 12.21
C ASN A 166 -9.52 17.71 13.50
N ALA A 167 -9.05 16.46 13.43
CA ALA A 167 -8.77 15.68 14.64
C ALA A 167 -7.53 16.24 15.36
N ALA A 168 -7.74 16.95 16.48
CA ALA A 168 -6.76 17.46 17.46
C ALA A 168 -5.30 17.11 17.11
N VAL A 169 -4.72 17.91 16.22
CA VAL A 169 -3.34 17.73 15.75
C VAL A 169 -2.42 18.45 16.73
N PRO A 170 -1.37 17.80 17.26
CA PRO A 170 -0.40 18.48 18.12
C PRO A 170 0.21 19.71 17.44
N ALA A 171 0.43 20.79 18.17
CA ALA A 171 0.92 22.06 17.62
C ALA A 171 2.26 21.94 16.85
N TRP A 172 3.13 21.02 17.26
CA TRP A 172 4.40 20.75 16.57
C TRP A 172 4.20 20.12 15.18
N GLU A 173 3.16 19.29 14.99
CA GLU A 173 2.84 18.68 13.70
C GLU A 173 2.28 19.76 12.74
N LEU A 174 1.51 20.73 13.26
CA LEU A 174 1.03 21.89 12.48
C LEU A 174 2.19 22.77 12.00
N MET A 175 3.22 22.99 12.83
CA MET A 175 4.40 23.76 12.46
C MET A 175 5.25 23.06 11.39
N ILE A 176 5.39 21.74 11.45
CA ILE A 176 6.07 20.97 10.39
C ILE A 176 5.25 21.03 9.10
N ARG A 177 3.92 20.96 9.20
CA ARG A 177 3.01 21.04 8.04
C ARG A 177 3.10 22.40 7.35
N SER A 178 3.12 23.51 8.10
CA SER A 178 3.24 24.85 7.52
C SER A 178 4.61 25.11 6.88
N LYS A 179 5.71 24.64 7.49
CA LYS A 179 7.05 24.72 6.89
C LYS A 179 7.16 23.92 5.59
N LEU A 180 6.57 22.72 5.53
CA LEU A 180 6.55 21.90 4.32
C LEU A 180 5.69 22.52 3.21
N GLU A 181 4.57 23.15 3.57
CA GLU A 181 3.70 23.84 2.62
C GLU A 181 4.39 25.09 2.02
N TYR A 182 5.10 25.86 2.84
CA TYR A 182 5.92 26.98 2.40
C TYR A 182 7.06 26.55 1.46
N LEU A 183 7.74 25.45 1.78
CA LEU A 183 8.91 25.00 1.02
C LEU A 183 8.54 24.30 -0.31
N LEU A 184 7.39 23.62 -0.37
CA LEU A 184 7.04 22.73 -1.48
C LEU A 184 5.85 23.19 -2.32
N SER A 185 5.20 24.32 -1.95
CA SER A 185 3.95 24.89 -2.50
C SER A 185 2.71 23.98 -2.44
N VAL A 186 2.88 22.67 -2.59
CA VAL A 186 1.85 21.64 -2.45
C VAL A 186 2.35 20.62 -1.44
N ARG A 187 1.71 20.63 -0.27
CA ARG A 187 2.04 19.75 0.85
C ARG A 187 1.94 18.26 0.46
N PRO A 188 3.03 17.47 0.53
CA PRO A 188 2.97 16.02 0.43
C PRO A 188 2.27 15.42 1.64
N ARG A 189 1.58 14.28 1.46
CA ARG A 189 1.00 13.55 2.60
C ARG A 189 2.15 13.04 3.48
N THR A 190 2.24 13.57 4.70
CA THR A 190 3.31 13.27 5.67
C THR A 190 3.49 11.78 5.94
N LYS A 191 2.40 11.01 5.88
CA LYS A 191 2.40 9.57 6.12
C LYS A 191 3.05 8.77 4.98
N GLU A 192 3.02 9.28 3.75
CA GLU A 192 3.60 8.63 2.57
C GLU A 192 5.12 8.75 2.58
N PHE A 193 5.64 9.98 2.64
CA PHE A 193 7.08 10.21 2.53
C PHE A 193 7.86 9.87 3.79
N LEU A 194 7.27 10.02 4.99
CA LEU A 194 7.99 9.82 6.25
C LEU A 194 8.10 8.33 6.63
N ILE A 195 7.07 7.54 6.31
CA ILE A 195 6.93 6.17 6.83
C ILE A 195 6.74 5.17 5.68
N GLY A 196 5.73 5.36 4.84
CA GLY A 196 5.39 4.38 3.80
C GLY A 196 6.51 4.14 2.78
N HIS A 197 6.96 5.18 2.09
CA HIS A 197 7.98 5.08 1.04
C HIS A 197 9.34 4.61 1.57
N PRO A 198 9.89 5.15 2.69
CA PRO A 198 11.16 4.70 3.23
C PRO A 198 11.16 3.23 3.62
N LEU A 199 10.09 2.75 4.26
CA LEU A 199 9.96 1.36 4.67
C LEU A 199 9.74 0.42 3.48
N MET A 200 9.04 0.87 2.44
CA MET A 200 8.92 0.10 1.19
C MET A 200 10.28 -0.06 0.50
N ILE A 201 11.08 1.00 0.44
CA ILE A 201 12.45 0.95 -0.12
C ILE A 201 13.34 0.02 0.70
N LEU A 202 13.28 0.12 2.04
CA LEU A 202 13.97 -0.79 2.93
C LEU A 202 13.52 -2.24 2.70
N MET A 203 12.22 -2.48 2.46
CA MET A 203 11.69 -3.81 2.20
C MET A 203 12.25 -4.40 0.89
N PHE A 204 12.36 -3.60 -0.18
CA PHE A 204 13.03 -4.03 -1.42
C PHE A 204 14.52 -4.31 -1.21
N PHE A 205 15.20 -3.53 -0.37
CA PHE A 205 16.60 -3.73 -0.05
C PHE A 205 16.84 -5.03 0.72
N LEU A 206 16.04 -5.31 1.76
CA LEU A 206 16.18 -6.50 2.60
C LEU A 206 15.74 -7.80 1.91
N GLY A 207 14.81 -7.70 0.96
CA GLY A 207 14.11 -8.86 0.40
C GLY A 207 13.08 -9.42 1.38
N TYR A 208 11.99 -9.98 0.85
CA TYR A 208 10.89 -10.46 1.66
C TYR A 208 11.26 -11.70 2.49
N ARG A 209 10.92 -11.66 3.78
CA ARG A 209 10.92 -12.78 4.74
C ARG A 209 9.69 -12.63 5.64
N ASP A 210 9.14 -13.71 6.17
CA ASP A 210 7.88 -13.67 6.92
C ASP A 210 7.96 -12.79 8.18
N LYS A 211 9.14 -12.70 8.81
CA LYS A 211 9.41 -11.78 9.92
C LYS A 211 9.27 -10.29 9.56
N TYR A 212 9.32 -9.95 8.27
CA TYR A 212 9.18 -8.58 7.75
C TYR A 212 7.75 -8.28 7.29
N LEU A 213 6.76 -9.14 7.59
CA LEU A 213 5.35 -8.88 7.25
C LEU A 213 4.82 -7.55 7.82
N PRO A 214 5.09 -7.15 9.08
CA PRO A 214 4.65 -5.84 9.57
C PRO A 214 5.30 -4.68 8.83
N LEU A 215 6.60 -4.81 8.49
CA LEU A 215 7.34 -3.83 7.71
C LEU A 215 6.74 -3.66 6.31
N LEU A 216 6.38 -4.77 5.67
CA LEU A 216 5.70 -4.78 4.38
C LEU A 216 4.36 -4.05 4.45
N LEU A 217 3.54 -4.35 5.45
CA LEU A 217 2.22 -3.72 5.58
C LEU A 217 2.33 -2.21 5.77
N ILE A 218 3.27 -1.74 6.58
CA ILE A 218 3.52 -0.31 6.74
C ILE A 218 4.04 0.31 5.43
N GLY A 219 4.95 -0.37 4.72
CA GLY A 219 5.45 0.11 3.42
C GLY A 219 4.35 0.24 2.36
N VAL A 220 3.40 -0.70 2.34
CA VAL A 220 2.24 -0.72 1.44
C VAL A 220 1.33 0.48 1.65
N ILE A 221 1.21 1.01 2.88
CA ILE A 221 0.42 2.22 3.16
C ILE A 221 0.86 3.37 2.25
N GLY A 222 2.16 3.48 1.95
CA GLY A 222 2.67 4.49 1.00
C GLY A 222 2.06 4.33 -0.40
N GLN A 223 2.03 3.12 -0.96
CA GLN A 223 1.48 2.88 -2.31
C GLN A 223 -0.05 3.05 -2.36
N VAL A 224 -0.73 2.60 -1.31
CA VAL A 224 -2.19 2.75 -1.17
C VAL A 224 -2.57 4.22 -1.05
N SER A 225 -1.82 4.99 -0.27
CA SER A 225 -2.07 6.41 -0.08
C SER A 225 -1.78 7.23 -1.34
N VAL A 226 -0.78 6.84 -2.14
CA VAL A 226 -0.54 7.42 -3.48
C VAL A 226 -1.78 7.30 -4.34
N VAL A 227 -2.35 6.11 -4.49
CA VAL A 227 -3.56 5.95 -5.31
C VAL A 227 -4.75 6.68 -4.70
N ASN A 228 -4.87 6.66 -3.37
CA ASN A 228 -5.93 7.38 -2.68
C ASN A 228 -5.84 8.91 -2.83
N THR A 229 -4.66 9.47 -3.09
CA THR A 229 -4.52 10.90 -3.42
C THR A 229 -5.36 11.29 -4.61
N PHE A 230 -5.50 10.41 -5.60
CA PHE A 230 -6.33 10.63 -6.79
C PHE A 230 -7.81 10.30 -6.58
N ALA A 231 -8.18 9.67 -5.46
CA ALA A 231 -9.59 9.41 -5.12
C ALA A 231 -10.34 10.68 -4.70
N HIS A 232 -9.62 11.75 -4.35
CA HIS A 232 -10.17 13.08 -4.13
C HIS A 232 -10.31 13.82 -5.47
N ILE A 233 -11.26 13.38 -6.29
CA ILE A 233 -11.46 13.87 -7.67
C ILE A 233 -11.79 15.37 -7.77
N HIS A 234 -12.28 15.97 -6.69
CA HIS A 234 -12.48 17.42 -6.61
C HIS A 234 -11.16 18.22 -6.59
N THR A 235 -10.04 17.58 -6.25
CA THR A 235 -8.73 18.23 -6.32
C THR A 235 -8.20 18.20 -7.76
N PRO A 236 -7.70 19.32 -8.30
CA PRO A 236 -7.08 19.34 -9.62
C PRO A 236 -5.98 18.29 -9.74
N LEU A 237 -5.98 17.52 -10.84
CA LEU A 237 -5.04 16.42 -11.06
C LEU A 237 -3.58 16.86 -10.98
N VAL A 238 -3.28 18.07 -11.45
CA VAL A 238 -1.94 18.66 -11.37
C VAL A 238 -1.45 18.77 -9.92
N ILE A 239 -2.32 19.19 -9.00
CA ILE A 239 -1.98 19.30 -7.57
C ILE A 239 -1.71 17.91 -6.99
N SER A 240 -2.55 16.93 -7.32
CA SER A 240 -2.35 15.54 -6.88
C SER A 240 -1.06 14.92 -7.43
N LEU A 241 -0.69 15.22 -8.68
CA LEU A 241 0.58 14.79 -9.28
C LEU A 241 1.79 15.42 -8.58
N ILE A 242 1.78 16.74 -8.36
CA ILE A 242 2.87 17.43 -7.64
C ILE A 242 3.00 16.87 -6.22
N ARG A 243 1.87 16.63 -5.53
CA ARG A 243 1.85 16.02 -4.20
C ARG A 243 2.53 14.65 -4.19
N THR A 244 2.17 13.77 -5.13
CA THR A 244 2.76 12.44 -5.26
C THR A 244 4.25 12.52 -5.59
N PHE A 245 4.63 13.40 -6.53
CA PHE A 245 6.03 13.61 -6.89
C PHE A 245 6.85 14.05 -5.66
N ASN A 246 6.35 15.04 -4.92
CA ASN A 246 6.97 15.51 -3.68
C ASN A 246 7.10 14.41 -2.63
N GLY A 247 6.07 13.57 -2.49
CA GLY A 247 6.11 12.40 -1.61
C GLY A 247 7.18 11.38 -2.02
N MET A 248 7.29 11.10 -3.32
CA MET A 248 8.21 10.09 -3.85
C MET A 248 9.68 10.46 -3.66
N TRP A 249 10.10 11.68 -4.00
CA TRP A 249 11.51 12.05 -3.91
C TRP A 249 11.97 12.20 -2.45
N LEU A 250 11.15 12.81 -1.58
CA LEU A 250 11.43 12.88 -0.15
C LEU A 250 11.48 11.49 0.48
N GLY A 251 10.53 10.62 0.11
CA GLY A 251 10.50 9.23 0.54
C GLY A 251 11.72 8.44 0.07
N ALA A 252 12.22 8.71 -1.13
CA ALA A 252 13.43 8.10 -1.67
C ALA A 252 14.67 8.51 -0.88
N VAL A 253 14.83 9.81 -0.58
CA VAL A 253 15.94 10.33 0.23
C VAL A 253 15.92 9.70 1.63
N LEU A 254 14.78 9.73 2.30
CA LEU A 254 14.63 9.11 3.62
C LEU A 254 14.82 7.59 3.59
N GLY A 255 14.39 6.91 2.52
CA GLY A 255 14.64 5.48 2.33
C GLY A 255 16.12 5.14 2.23
N VAL A 256 16.91 5.94 1.51
CA VAL A 256 18.37 5.77 1.42
C VAL A 256 19.03 6.02 2.78
N ILE A 257 18.63 7.07 3.50
CA ILE A 257 19.13 7.36 4.85
C ILE A 257 18.81 6.18 5.78
N LEU A 258 17.60 5.64 5.72
CA LEU A 258 17.18 4.51 6.53
C LEU A 258 18.01 3.24 6.23
N ILE A 259 18.32 2.98 4.96
CA ILE A 259 19.22 1.88 4.58
C ILE A 259 20.63 2.11 5.13
N ALA A 260 21.16 3.33 5.05
CA ALA A 260 22.49 3.65 5.57
C ALA A 260 22.56 3.43 7.09
N LEU A 261 21.57 3.93 7.83
CA LEU A 261 21.45 3.69 9.28
C LEU A 261 21.36 2.21 9.62
N PHE A 262 20.56 1.45 8.86
CA PHE A 262 20.44 0.01 9.03
C PHE A 262 21.76 -0.74 8.81
N LEU A 263 22.55 -0.34 7.80
CA LEU A 263 23.86 -0.92 7.53
C LEU A 263 24.87 -0.61 8.64
N VAL A 264 24.90 0.63 9.12
CA VAL A 264 25.74 1.04 10.26
C VAL A 264 25.38 0.24 11.51
N TRP A 265 24.09 0.14 11.82
CA TRP A 265 23.60 -0.65 12.96
C TRP A 265 24.05 -2.11 12.89
N ARG A 266 23.88 -2.79 11.74
CA ARG A 266 24.32 -4.19 11.58
C ARG A 266 25.83 -4.35 11.74
N ARG A 267 26.62 -3.34 11.35
CA ARG A 267 28.07 -3.35 11.51
C ARG A 267 28.41 -3.27 13.01
N ILE A 268 27.81 -2.34 13.75
CA ILE A 268 28.00 -2.19 15.20
C ILE A 268 27.59 -3.47 15.94
N GLU A 269 26.44 -4.06 15.61
CA GLU A 269 25.96 -5.30 16.24
C GLU A 269 26.95 -6.46 16.03
N LYS A 270 27.56 -6.54 14.84
CA LYS A 270 28.59 -7.55 14.55
C LYS A 270 29.85 -7.33 15.39
N TYR A 271 30.30 -6.08 15.53
CA TYR A 271 31.45 -5.72 16.36
C TYR A 271 31.22 -6.00 17.85
N LEU A 272 30.02 -5.73 18.38
CA LEU A 272 29.69 -6.04 19.78
C LEU A 272 29.66 -7.55 20.03
N LYS A 273 29.17 -8.34 19.07
CA LYS A 273 29.15 -9.80 19.16
C LYS A 273 30.54 -10.44 19.10
N THR A 274 31.47 -9.85 18.34
CA THR A 274 32.86 -10.34 18.32
C THR A 274 33.56 -10.04 19.65
N ILE A 275 33.37 -8.85 20.22
CA ILE A 275 33.94 -8.50 21.54
C ILE A 275 33.39 -9.41 22.65
N ALA A 276 32.08 -9.68 22.63
CA ALA A 276 31.44 -10.55 23.62
C ALA A 276 31.76 -12.06 23.44
N ALA A 277 32.39 -12.45 22.33
CA ALA A 277 32.84 -13.83 22.09
C ALA A 277 34.33 -14.02 22.42
N GLU A 278 35.08 -12.93 22.57
CA GLU A 278 36.52 -12.91 22.89
C GLU A 278 36.81 -12.66 24.39
N GLY A 279 35.79 -12.29 25.18
CA GLY A 279 35.88 -12.11 26.64
C GLY A 279 35.03 -13.13 27.40
#